data_AF-A0A2E9ZQG6-F1
#
_entry.id   AF-A0A2E9ZQG6-F1
#
_cell.length_a   1.000
_cell.length_b   1.000
_cell.length_c   1.000
_cell.angle_alpha   90.00
_cell.angle_beta   90.00
_cell.angle_gamma   90.00
#
_symmetry.space_group_name_H-M   'P 1'
#
loop_
_entity.id
_entity.type
_entity.pdbx_description
1 polymer ?
#
loop_
_entity_poly.entity_id
_entity_poly.type
_entity_poly.pdbx_seq_one_letter_code
_entity_poly.pdbx_strand_id
1 'polypeptide(L)'
;MAIKINRKLTAKKLVPKLERFFDLSGRKILAIEKSWRSAKGTPVFTEKGQYTTRGWTEWTQGFQFGSAVLQFDATGDERFLKIGRRGTVKHMASHVSHIGVHDHGFNNVSTYGNLRRLMREGKIAADPREMEFYELALKVSGAVQAARWTTIPGG
;
A
#
# COMPACT_ATOMS: atom_id res chain seq x y z
N MET A 1 0.09 11.33 34.31
CA MET A 1 1.23 12.20 33.94
C MET A 1 0.81 13.05 32.74
N ALA A 2 0.80 14.38 32.86
CA ALA A 2 0.38 15.24 31.75
C ALA A 2 1.46 15.25 30.64
N ILE A 3 1.06 15.06 29.38
CA ILE A 3 1.96 15.16 28.23
C ILE A 3 2.43 16.61 28.10
N LYS A 4 3.74 16.85 28.23
CA LYS A 4 4.33 18.19 28.12
C LYS A 4 4.64 18.51 26.65
N ILE A 5 3.94 19.50 26.08
CA ILE A 5 4.12 19.91 24.68
C ILE A 5 5.46 20.62 24.49
N ASN A 6 6.30 20.13 23.57
CA ASN A 6 7.53 20.81 23.18
C ASN A 6 7.25 21.89 22.12
N ARG A 7 7.07 23.14 22.57
CA ARG A 7 6.81 24.31 21.71
C ARG A 7 8.01 24.72 20.81
N LYS A 8 9.20 24.16 21.03
CA LYS A 8 10.41 24.45 20.22
C LYS A 8 10.58 23.48 19.05
N LEU A 9 9.71 22.47 18.90
CA LEU A 9 9.75 21.52 17.80
C LEU A 9 9.33 22.20 16.49
N THR A 10 10.09 21.99 15.43
CA THR A 10 9.78 22.46 14.07
C THR A 10 9.95 21.32 13.08
N ALA A 11 9.29 21.38 11.93
CA ALA A 11 9.40 20.35 10.89
C ALA A 11 10.86 20.11 10.47
N LYS A 12 11.67 21.18 10.34
CA LYS A 12 13.09 21.10 9.98
C LYS A 12 13.90 20.24 10.97
N LYS A 13 13.57 20.27 12.27
CA LYS A 13 14.25 19.46 13.30
C LYS A 13 13.96 17.96 13.17
N LEU A 14 12.96 17.57 12.39
CA LEU A 14 12.59 16.17 12.16
C LEU A 14 13.31 15.58 10.93
N VAL A 15 13.87 16.41 10.05
CA VAL A 15 14.47 15.96 8.77
C VAL A 15 15.50 14.83 8.97
N PRO A 16 16.50 14.93 9.87
CA PRO A 16 17.47 13.83 10.04
C PRO A 16 16.84 12.52 10.51
N LYS A 17 15.75 12.59 11.29
CA LYS A 17 15.02 11.40 11.74
C LYS A 17 14.19 10.79 10.61
N LEU A 18 13.60 11.63 9.75
CA LEU A 18 12.83 11.19 8.58
C LEU A 18 13.75 10.56 7.53
N GLU A 19 14.92 11.13 7.27
CA GLU A 19 15.92 10.55 6.37
C GLU A 19 16.33 9.15 6.84
N ARG A 20 16.65 9.00 8.13
CA ARG A 20 16.94 7.69 8.71
C ARG A 20 15.75 6.74 8.62
N PHE A 21 14.54 7.22 8.86
CA PHE A 21 13.32 6.41 8.75
C PHE A 21 13.14 5.87 7.33
N PHE A 22 13.26 6.72 6.31
CA PHE A 22 13.08 6.30 4.92
C PHE A 22 14.24 5.44 4.40
N ASP A 23 15.47 5.64 4.86
CA ASP A 23 16.58 4.71 4.59
C ASP A 23 16.27 3.31 5.15
N LEU A 24 15.83 3.22 6.41
CA LEU A 24 15.47 1.95 7.03
C LEU A 24 14.26 1.29 6.34
N SER A 25 13.22 2.06 6.06
CA SER A 25 12.02 1.60 5.33
C SER A 25 12.38 1.03 3.97
N GLY A 26 13.18 1.75 3.18
CA GLY A 26 13.64 1.32 1.87
C GLY A 26 14.41 -0.01 1.93
N ARG A 27 15.33 -0.16 2.90
CA ARG A 27 16.06 -1.43 3.12
C ARG A 27 15.13 -2.59 3.42
N LYS A 28 14.05 -2.37 4.18
CA LYS A 28 13.07 -3.42 4.51
C LYS A 28 12.22 -3.81 3.31
N ILE A 29 11.74 -2.84 2.53
CA ILE A 29 10.99 -3.12 1.29
C ILE A 29 11.84 -3.95 0.33
N LEU A 30 13.10 -3.58 0.12
CA LEU A 30 14.02 -4.32 -0.74
C LEU A 30 14.32 -5.74 -0.21
N ALA A 31 14.45 -5.90 1.11
CA ALA A 31 14.66 -7.21 1.72
C ALA A 31 13.45 -8.13 1.54
N ILE A 32 12.22 -7.61 1.69
CA ILE A 32 10.99 -8.36 1.42
C ILE A 32 10.93 -8.74 -0.05
N GLU A 33 11.10 -7.78 -0.98
CA GLU A 33 11.07 -8.05 -2.42
C GLU A 33 12.08 -9.13 -2.85
N LYS A 34 13.27 -9.14 -2.25
CA LYS A 34 14.32 -10.12 -2.56
C LYS A 34 14.03 -11.52 -2.01
N SER A 35 13.49 -11.59 -0.79
CA SER A 35 13.40 -12.85 -0.03
C SER A 35 12.04 -13.53 -0.09
N TRP A 36 10.98 -12.76 -0.38
CA TRP A 36 9.62 -13.23 -0.27
C TRP A 36 9.20 -14.06 -1.49
N ARG A 37 8.66 -15.25 -1.25
CA ARG A 37 8.09 -16.10 -2.28
C ARG A 37 6.58 -15.92 -2.27
N SER A 38 6.00 -15.35 -3.33
CA SER A 38 4.56 -15.09 -3.42
C SER A 38 3.69 -16.34 -3.22
N ALA A 39 4.21 -17.53 -3.55
CA ALA A 39 3.54 -18.81 -3.30
C ALA A 39 3.30 -19.10 -1.80
N LYS A 40 3.96 -18.39 -0.88
CA LYS A 40 3.73 -18.50 0.56
C LYS A 40 2.54 -17.66 1.05
N GLY A 41 1.92 -16.88 0.16
CA GLY A 41 0.88 -15.90 0.50
C GLY A 41 1.47 -14.52 0.80
N THR A 42 0.70 -13.70 1.50
CA THR A 42 1.05 -12.31 1.81
C THR A 42 1.96 -12.18 3.05
N PRO A 43 3.07 -11.41 3.01
CA PRO A 43 3.93 -11.19 4.18
C PRO A 43 3.29 -10.23 5.17
N VAL A 44 2.85 -10.72 6.34
CA VAL A 44 1.96 -9.94 7.23
C VAL A 44 2.61 -9.51 8.52
N PHE A 45 3.19 -10.47 9.24
CA PHE A 45 3.85 -10.25 10.51
C PHE A 45 5.14 -11.04 10.54
N THR A 46 5.95 -10.79 11.58
CA THR A 46 7.21 -11.53 11.74
C THR A 46 7.13 -12.52 12.88
N GLU A 47 7.70 -13.71 12.66
CA GLU A 47 8.01 -14.68 13.68
C GLU A 47 9.53 -14.87 13.71
N LYS A 48 10.16 -14.66 14.86
CA LYS A 48 11.63 -14.70 15.01
C LYS A 48 12.37 -13.82 13.99
N GLY A 49 11.80 -12.66 13.66
CA GLY A 49 12.37 -11.70 12.72
C GLY A 49 12.19 -12.04 11.24
N GLN A 50 11.45 -13.09 10.90
CA GLN A 50 11.15 -13.48 9.51
C GLN A 50 9.67 -13.23 9.23
N TYR A 51 9.36 -12.63 8.07
CA TYR A 51 7.96 -12.50 7.65
C TYR A 51 7.33 -13.88 7.51
N THR A 52 6.05 -13.98 7.87
CA THR A 52 5.25 -15.19 7.73
C THR A 52 3.82 -14.83 7.35
N THR A 53 3.01 -15.84 7.03
CA THR A 53 1.64 -15.72 6.53
C THR A 53 0.66 -16.43 7.44
N ARG A 54 -0.63 -16.09 7.30
CA ARG A 54 -1.74 -16.90 7.80
C ARG A 54 -2.79 -16.99 6.68
N GLY A 55 -3.47 -18.12 6.55
CA GLY A 55 -4.37 -18.38 5.41
C GLY A 55 -5.47 -17.33 5.17
N TRP A 56 -5.85 -16.58 6.20
CA TRP A 56 -6.86 -15.52 6.11
C TRP A 56 -6.31 -14.10 5.86
N THR A 57 -5.00 -13.91 5.63
CA THR A 57 -4.38 -12.57 5.62
C THR A 57 -4.16 -11.96 4.23
N GLU A 58 -4.83 -12.49 3.21
CA GLU A 58 -4.76 -11.99 1.83
C GLU A 58 -5.18 -10.51 1.70
N TRP A 59 -5.92 -9.98 2.68
CA TRP A 59 -6.32 -8.57 2.75
C TRP A 59 -5.17 -7.58 2.96
N THR A 60 -3.95 -8.05 3.28
CA THR A 60 -2.80 -7.17 3.55
C THR A 60 -1.87 -6.97 2.35
N GLN A 61 -2.11 -7.65 1.22
CA GLN A 61 -1.14 -7.72 0.12
C GLN A 61 -0.92 -6.36 -0.54
N GLY A 62 -1.95 -5.51 -0.56
CA GLY A 62 -1.83 -4.15 -1.04
C GLY A 62 -0.84 -3.33 -0.22
N PHE A 63 -0.69 -3.57 1.08
CA PHE A 63 0.32 -2.86 1.87
C PHE A 63 1.74 -3.19 1.44
N GLN A 64 2.02 -4.43 0.99
CA GLN A 64 3.35 -4.80 0.48
C GLN A 64 3.78 -3.88 -0.67
N PHE A 65 2.92 -3.72 -1.67
CA PHE A 65 3.23 -2.92 -2.86
C PHE A 65 2.97 -1.43 -2.64
N GLY A 66 1.93 -1.10 -1.88
CA GLY A 66 1.57 0.26 -1.49
C GLY A 66 2.68 0.93 -0.67
N SER A 67 3.35 0.20 0.23
CA SER A 67 4.52 0.71 0.94
C SER A 67 5.66 1.09 -0.01
N ALA A 68 5.87 0.35 -1.10
CA ALA A 68 6.84 0.73 -2.12
C ALA A 68 6.42 2.02 -2.86
N VAL A 69 5.14 2.16 -3.20
CA VAL A 69 4.63 3.41 -3.81
C VAL A 69 4.81 4.62 -2.89
N LEU A 70 4.52 4.48 -1.59
CA LEU A 70 4.73 5.55 -0.61
C LEU A 70 6.22 5.85 -0.37
N GLN A 71 7.07 4.83 -0.38
CA GLN A 71 8.52 5.01 -0.29
C GLN A 71 9.04 5.84 -1.47
N PHE A 72 8.54 5.59 -2.68
CA PHE A 72 8.86 6.43 -3.84
C PHE A 72 8.38 7.87 -3.63
N ASP A 73 7.12 8.09 -3.22
CA ASP A 73 6.60 9.45 -3.03
C ASP A 73 7.42 10.27 -2.02
N ALA A 74 7.93 9.61 -0.98
CA ALA A 74 8.75 10.25 0.03
C ALA A 74 10.20 10.52 -0.40
N THR A 75 10.77 9.72 -1.31
CA THR A 75 12.22 9.72 -1.57
C THR A 75 12.62 10.04 -3.01
N GLY A 76 11.69 9.93 -3.96
CA GLY A 76 11.96 10.04 -5.40
C GLY A 76 12.72 8.85 -6.00
N ASP A 77 12.98 7.78 -5.23
CA ASP A 77 13.74 6.63 -5.75
C ASP A 77 12.85 5.70 -6.59
N GLU A 78 13.03 5.82 -7.91
CA GLU A 78 12.33 5.10 -8.98
C GLU A 78 12.29 3.58 -8.82
N ARG A 79 13.23 2.98 -8.08
CA ARG A 79 13.22 1.53 -7.82
C ARG A 79 11.94 1.12 -7.09
N PHE A 80 11.48 1.94 -6.14
CA PHE A 80 10.27 1.63 -5.38
C PHE A 80 8.99 1.85 -6.18
N LEU A 81 8.98 2.83 -7.10
CA LEU A 81 7.87 2.99 -8.05
C LEU A 81 7.73 1.75 -8.93
N LYS A 82 8.84 1.22 -9.46
CA LYS A 82 8.85 0.00 -10.27
C LYS A 82 8.34 -1.21 -9.51
N ILE A 83 8.74 -1.38 -8.24
CA ILE A 83 8.23 -2.45 -7.37
C ILE A 83 6.72 -2.30 -7.17
N GLY A 84 6.27 -1.11 -6.77
CA GLY A 84 4.86 -0.82 -6.52
C GLY A 84 3.97 -1.04 -7.75
N ARG A 85 4.35 -0.47 -8.91
CA ARG A 85 3.63 -0.64 -10.18
C ARG A 85 3.55 -2.12 -10.60
N ARG A 86 4.70 -2.81 -10.67
CA ARG A 86 4.76 -4.22 -11.09
C ARG A 86 3.95 -5.11 -10.16
N GLY A 87 4.11 -4.92 -8.84
CA GLY A 87 3.39 -5.68 -7.84
C GLY A 87 1.87 -5.48 -7.94
N THR A 88 1.46 -4.23 -8.14
CA THR A 88 0.04 -3.87 -8.34
C THR A 88 -0.56 -4.60 -9.54
N VAL A 89 0.06 -4.47 -10.71
CA VAL A 89 -0.44 -5.10 -11.96
C VAL A 89 -0.47 -6.62 -11.84
N LYS A 90 0.59 -7.21 -11.28
CA LYS A 90 0.76 -8.68 -11.27
C LYS A 90 -0.12 -9.38 -10.25
N HIS A 91 -0.41 -8.74 -9.11
CA HIS A 91 -1.00 -9.44 -7.96
C HIS A 91 -2.34 -8.88 -7.50
N MET A 92 -2.71 -7.64 -7.86
CA MET A 92 -3.90 -7.01 -7.25
C MET A 92 -5.21 -7.34 -7.96
N ALA A 93 -5.19 -7.84 -9.19
CA ALA A 93 -6.39 -8.07 -9.99
C ALA A 93 -7.43 -8.98 -9.30
N SER A 94 -6.99 -10.04 -8.62
CA SER A 94 -7.89 -10.96 -7.89
C SER A 94 -8.61 -10.29 -6.72
N HIS A 95 -8.07 -9.19 -6.19
CA HIS A 95 -8.65 -8.45 -5.07
C HIS A 95 -9.70 -7.43 -5.52
N VAL A 96 -9.74 -7.06 -6.81
CA VAL A 96 -10.66 -6.04 -7.33
C VAL A 96 -12.11 -6.51 -7.29
N SER A 97 -12.36 -7.80 -7.52
CA SER A 97 -13.70 -8.39 -7.56
C SER A 97 -14.05 -9.26 -6.34
N HIS A 98 -13.20 -9.27 -5.31
CA HIS A 98 -13.36 -10.16 -4.16
C HIS A 98 -14.47 -9.70 -3.19
N ILE A 99 -15.49 -10.53 -2.98
CA ILE A 99 -16.68 -10.20 -2.17
C ILE A 99 -16.64 -10.66 -0.69
N GLY A 100 -15.68 -11.51 -0.31
CA GLY A 100 -15.74 -12.28 0.94
C GLY A 100 -15.25 -11.60 2.23
N VAL A 101 -14.65 -10.39 2.20
CA VAL A 101 -14.01 -9.77 3.39
C VAL A 101 -14.20 -8.26 3.44
N HIS A 102 -14.41 -7.66 4.63
CA HIS A 102 -14.65 -6.21 4.80
C HIS A 102 -13.46 -5.33 4.39
N ASP A 103 -12.26 -5.91 4.37
CA ASP A 103 -10.99 -5.24 4.08
C ASP A 103 -10.73 -4.96 2.59
N HIS A 104 -11.79 -4.95 1.78
CA HIS A 104 -11.70 -4.85 0.32
C HIS A 104 -10.94 -3.60 -0.16
N GLY A 105 -11.10 -2.47 0.55
CA GLY A 105 -10.39 -1.24 0.25
C GLY A 105 -8.88 -1.29 0.53
N PHE A 106 -8.42 -2.13 1.47
CA PHE A 106 -7.01 -2.17 1.86
C PHE A 106 -6.12 -2.59 0.71
N ASN A 107 -6.51 -3.61 -0.06
CA ASN A 107 -5.72 -4.03 -1.21
C ASN A 107 -5.77 -3.00 -2.35
N ASN A 108 -6.97 -2.53 -2.71
CA ASN A 108 -7.20 -1.75 -3.92
C ASN A 108 -6.81 -0.27 -3.78
N VAL A 109 -7.13 0.38 -2.66
CA VAL A 109 -6.84 1.81 -2.45
C VAL A 109 -5.35 2.03 -2.17
N SER A 110 -4.71 1.14 -1.40
CA SER A 110 -3.27 1.26 -1.10
C SER A 110 -2.37 1.02 -2.31
N THR A 111 -2.90 0.45 -3.40
CA THR A 111 -2.16 0.16 -4.64
C THR A 111 -2.64 1.03 -5.80
N TYR A 112 -3.71 0.65 -6.49
CA TYR A 112 -4.31 1.40 -7.60
C TYR A 112 -4.63 2.84 -7.20
N GLY A 113 -5.17 3.05 -5.99
CA GLY A 113 -5.47 4.38 -5.46
C GLY A 113 -4.23 5.26 -5.32
N ASN A 114 -3.15 4.73 -4.75
CA ASN A 114 -1.89 5.46 -4.61
C ASN A 114 -1.25 5.80 -5.95
N LEU A 115 -1.20 4.84 -6.90
CA LEU A 115 -0.63 5.09 -8.23
C LEU A 115 -1.44 6.13 -9.00
N ARG A 116 -2.79 6.03 -8.94
CA ARG A 116 -3.68 7.04 -9.51
C ARG A 116 -3.45 8.42 -8.90
N ARG A 117 -3.35 8.51 -7.56
CA ARG A 117 -3.09 9.77 -6.85
C ARG A 117 -1.79 10.40 -7.33
N LEU A 118 -0.69 9.65 -7.34
CA LEU A 118 0.61 10.17 -7.77
C LEU A 118 0.59 10.67 -9.22
N MET A 119 -0.12 9.99 -10.11
CA MET A 119 -0.26 10.45 -11.50
C MET A 119 -1.05 11.75 -11.60
N ARG A 120 -2.14 11.89 -10.83
CA ARG A 120 -2.94 13.14 -10.77
C ARG A 120 -2.18 14.32 -10.17
N GLU A 121 -1.28 14.05 -9.24
CA GLU A 121 -0.42 15.06 -8.62
C GLU A 121 0.81 15.43 -9.48
N GLY A 122 1.01 14.77 -10.63
CA GLY A 122 2.18 14.97 -11.48
C GLY A 122 3.49 14.42 -10.89
N LYS A 123 3.39 13.56 -9.86
CA LYS A 123 4.55 12.92 -9.20
C LYS A 123 5.14 11.77 -10.01
N ILE A 124 4.36 11.19 -10.93
CA ILE A 124 4.80 10.20 -11.91
C ILE A 124 4.32 10.61 -13.29
N ALA A 125 5.02 10.14 -14.33
CA ALA A 125 4.65 10.42 -15.72
C ALA A 125 3.19 10.02 -16.00
N ALA A 126 2.48 10.90 -16.69
CA ALA A 126 1.11 10.66 -17.13
C ALA A 126 1.09 9.58 -18.22
N ASP A 127 0.32 8.52 -17.98
CA ASP A 127 -0.01 7.50 -18.97
C ASP A 127 -1.53 7.30 -18.94
N PRO A 128 -2.26 7.70 -20.00
CA PRO A 128 -3.71 7.57 -20.06
C PRO A 128 -4.20 6.13 -19.85
N ARG A 129 -3.46 5.13 -20.34
CA ARG A 129 -3.87 3.73 -20.21
C ARG A 129 -3.70 3.23 -18.78
N GLU A 130 -2.60 3.59 -18.12
CA GLU A 130 -2.43 3.29 -16.70
C GLU A 130 -3.50 3.99 -15.85
N MET A 131 -3.80 5.27 -16.16
CA MET A 131 -4.85 6.02 -15.46
C MET A 131 -6.21 5.34 -15.58
N GLU A 132 -6.65 5.02 -16.80
CA GLU A 132 -7.92 4.34 -17.07
C GLU A 132 -7.97 2.97 -16.37
N PHE A 133 -6.87 2.22 -16.40
CA PHE A 133 -6.77 0.94 -15.71
C PHE A 133 -6.94 1.08 -14.19
N TYR A 134 -6.25 2.03 -13.56
CA TYR A 134 -6.39 2.29 -12.12
C TYR A 134 -7.79 2.79 -11.76
N GLU A 135 -8.38 3.64 -12.59
CA GLU A 135 -9.73 4.12 -12.42
C GLU A 135 -10.77 3.01 -12.52
N LEU A 136 -10.64 2.12 -13.50
CA LEU A 136 -11.53 0.98 -13.65
C LEU A 136 -11.43 0.07 -12.42
N ALA A 137 -10.21 -0.26 -11.97
CA ALA A 137 -10.01 -1.07 -10.76
C ALA A 137 -10.69 -0.45 -9.54
N LEU A 138 -10.57 0.87 -9.35
CA LEU A 138 -11.21 1.59 -8.23
C LEU A 138 -12.73 1.67 -8.36
N LYS A 139 -13.27 1.86 -9.58
CA LYS A 139 -14.72 1.86 -9.83
C LYS A 139 -15.33 0.49 -9.52
N VAL A 140 -14.70 -0.59 -10.00
CA VAL A 140 -15.15 -1.96 -9.71
C VAL A 140 -15.03 -2.26 -8.22
N SER A 141 -13.93 -1.87 -7.57
CA SER A 141 -13.76 -2.03 -6.12
C SER A 141 -14.86 -1.32 -5.32
N GLY A 142 -15.21 -0.09 -5.71
CA GLY A 142 -16.33 0.65 -5.11
C GLY A 142 -17.67 -0.04 -5.34
N ALA A 143 -17.94 -0.54 -6.55
CA ALA A 143 -19.16 -1.28 -6.86
C ALA A 143 -19.28 -2.58 -6.06
N VAL A 144 -18.18 -3.33 -5.93
CA VAL A 144 -18.11 -4.55 -5.11
C VAL A 144 -18.37 -4.24 -3.64
N GLN A 145 -17.76 -3.18 -3.10
CA GLN A 145 -18.02 -2.77 -1.73
C GLN A 145 -19.48 -2.36 -1.51
N ALA A 146 -20.09 -1.64 -2.46
CA ALA A 146 -21.49 -1.24 -2.40
C ALA A 146 -22.45 -2.44 -2.52
N ALA A 147 -22.13 -3.42 -3.38
CA ALA A 147 -22.96 -4.63 -3.56
C ALA A 147 -23.03 -5.52 -2.32
N ARG A 148 -22.07 -5.37 -1.39
CA ARG A 148 -22.03 -6.08 -0.12
C ARG A 148 -22.86 -5.41 0.97
N TRP A 149 -23.55 -4.31 0.65
CA TRP A 149 -24.46 -3.67 1.58
C TRP A 149 -25.47 -4.69 2.12
N THR A 150 -25.60 -4.73 3.44
CA THR A 150 -26.52 -5.62 4.13
C THR A 150 -27.00 -4.94 5.40
N THR A 151 -28.24 -5.19 5.79
CA THR A 151 -28.79 -4.69 7.04
C THR A 151 -28.15 -5.44 8.21
N ILE A 152 -27.55 -4.70 9.14
CA ILE A 152 -27.07 -5.24 10.41
C ILE A 152 -28.09 -4.94 11.53
N PRO A 153 -28.07 -5.69 12.65
CA PRO A 153 -28.90 -5.34 13.80
C PRO A 153 -28.60 -3.91 14.26
N GLY A 154 -29.58 -3.01 14.14
CA GLY A 154 -29.46 -1.61 14.54
C GLY A 154 -29.22 -0.59 13.43
N GLY A 155 -28.98 -1.02 12.18
CA GLY A 155 -28.75 -0.13 11.04
C GLY A 155 -27.28 0.12 10.76
#